data_AF-A0A6I7QU10-F1
#
_entry.id   AF-A0A6I7QU10-F1
#
_cell.length_a   1.000
_cell.length_b   1.000
_cell.length_c   1.000
_cell.angle_alpha   90.00
_cell.angle_beta   90.00
_cell.angle_gamma   90.00
#
_symmetry.space_group_name_H-M   'P 1'
#
loop_
_entity.id
_entity.type
_entity.pdbx_description
1 polymer ?
#
loop_
_entity_poly.entity_id
_entity_poly.type
_entity_poly.pdbx_seq_one_letter_code
_entity_poly.pdbx_strand_id
1 'polypeptide(L)'
;MRKLSLIPGLFVFFLLPMILMISSCGNVLQGNLFQNFDGPPEAGDILRKHVQADGTVAPGNAAAFIRDLDDAASSPRFFRELSAADRRKLDTALRSVYGEESGVELPLRQKAAILAGEVNMRGNDAGATANNAIDVLTGDGTEIFEDSRALLDEIIPADAMGDPARIKAILDNLAAAGDAYEALGKTLDGDNTAPAGTNMGAVAQNALVAITVRNIVGANGDTAKLAAAIADPDGEIQDPDFGDDGVFGPEGSPLRNIFNKAGLGGVLDD
;
A
#
# COMPACT_ATOMS: atom_id res chain seq x y z
N MET A 1 -1.78 -35.19 -64.20
CA MET A 1 -2.52 -35.21 -62.91
C MET A 1 -2.56 -36.64 -62.40
N ARG A 2 -1.80 -36.98 -61.35
CA ARG A 2 -1.87 -38.28 -60.65
C ARG A 2 -2.56 -38.07 -59.31
N LYS A 3 -3.66 -38.78 -59.06
CA LYS A 3 -4.38 -38.81 -57.78
C LYS A 3 -3.66 -39.77 -56.84
N LEU A 4 -3.21 -39.29 -55.67
CA LEU A 4 -2.80 -40.14 -54.55
C LEU A 4 -4.05 -40.55 -53.77
N SER A 5 -4.28 -41.86 -53.65
CA SER A 5 -5.29 -42.44 -52.77
C SER A 5 -4.75 -42.55 -51.34
N LEU A 6 -5.34 -41.82 -50.39
CA LEU A 6 -5.07 -42.01 -48.96
C LEU A 6 -5.70 -43.31 -48.48
N ILE A 7 -4.90 -44.18 -47.85
CA ILE A 7 -5.34 -45.44 -47.24
C ILE A 7 -5.87 -45.13 -45.82
N PRO A 8 -7.17 -45.36 -45.52
CA PRO A 8 -7.79 -44.96 -44.25
C PRO A 8 -7.44 -45.86 -43.05
N GLY A 9 -6.55 -46.84 -43.21
CA GLY A 9 -6.24 -47.84 -42.17
C GLY A 9 -5.14 -47.47 -41.18
N LEU A 10 -4.31 -46.45 -41.45
CA LEU A 10 -3.11 -46.19 -40.63
C LEU A 10 -3.36 -45.22 -39.45
N PHE A 11 -4.47 -44.47 -39.46
CA PHE A 11 -4.73 -43.43 -38.46
C PHE A 11 -5.28 -43.97 -37.12
N VAL A 12 -5.87 -45.16 -37.12
CA VAL A 12 -6.50 -45.74 -35.92
C VAL A 12 -5.48 -46.41 -35.00
N PHE A 13 -4.34 -46.84 -35.52
CA PHE A 13 -3.32 -47.56 -34.73
C PHE A 13 -2.46 -46.64 -33.84
N PHE A 14 -2.41 -45.34 -34.14
CA PHE A 14 -1.64 -44.36 -33.34
C PHE A 14 -2.43 -43.71 -32.21
N LEU A 15 -3.76 -43.75 -32.23
CA LEU A 15 -4.62 -43.12 -31.21
C LEU A 15 -4.84 -44.01 -29.97
N LEU A 16 -4.78 -45.33 -30.12
CA LEU A 16 -4.99 -46.28 -29.03
C LEU A 16 -3.92 -46.26 -27.91
N PRO A 17 -2.60 -46.17 -28.20
CA PRO A 17 -1.59 -46.14 -27.13
C PRO A 17 -1.53 -44.79 -26.39
N MET A 18 -2.00 -43.69 -27.00
CA MET A 18 -2.04 -42.37 -26.36
C MET A 18 -3.16 -42.27 -25.31
N ILE A 19 -4.31 -42.90 -25.54
CA ILE A 19 -5.43 -42.93 -24.58
C ILE A 19 -5.10 -43.82 -23.37
N LEU A 20 -4.36 -44.92 -23.57
CA LEU A 20 -3.94 -45.80 -22.47
C LEU A 20 -2.87 -45.17 -21.55
N MET A 21 -2.05 -44.24 -22.05
CA MET A 21 -1.07 -43.48 -21.26
C MET A 21 -1.70 -42.42 -20.35
N ILE A 22 -2.93 -41.97 -20.62
CA ILE A 22 -3.64 -41.00 -19.76
C ILE A 22 -4.32 -41.70 -18.57
N SER A 23 -4.67 -42.98 -18.72
CA SER A 23 -5.32 -43.78 -17.67
C SER A 23 -4.40 -44.18 -16.50
N SER A 24 -3.07 -44.07 -16.60
CA SER A 24 -2.17 -44.34 -15.47
C SER A 24 -1.84 -43.12 -14.62
N CYS A 25 -2.35 -41.92 -14.97
CA CYS A 25 -2.25 -40.72 -14.14
C CYS A 25 -3.40 -40.59 -13.11
N GLY A 26 -4.30 -41.58 -13.02
CA GLY A 26 -5.45 -41.55 -12.11
C GLY A 26 -5.07 -41.45 -10.62
N ASN A 27 -3.91 -41.99 -10.23
CA ASN A 27 -3.48 -42.01 -8.82
C ASN A 27 -2.62 -40.82 -8.41
N VAL A 28 -2.20 -39.95 -9.35
CA VAL A 28 -1.44 -38.72 -9.04
C VAL A 28 -2.36 -37.51 -8.90
N LEU A 29 -3.59 -37.57 -9.44
CA LEU A 29 -4.57 -36.48 -9.36
C LEU A 29 -5.62 -36.66 -8.24
N GLN A 30 -5.66 -37.83 -7.57
CA GLN A 30 -6.59 -38.08 -6.46
C GLN A 30 -6.05 -37.69 -5.07
N GLY A 31 -4.78 -37.34 -4.94
CA GLY A 31 -4.18 -36.85 -3.70
C GLY A 31 -3.68 -35.41 -3.84
N ASN A 32 -4.34 -34.48 -3.15
CA ASN A 32 -3.84 -33.14 -2.77
C ASN A 32 -3.68 -32.03 -3.83
N LEU A 33 -4.30 -32.12 -5.00
CA LEU A 33 -4.36 -30.95 -5.90
C LEU A 33 -5.40 -29.90 -5.49
N PHE A 34 -6.38 -30.25 -4.65
CA PHE A 34 -7.43 -29.33 -4.20
C PHE A 34 -7.40 -28.99 -2.70
N GLN A 35 -6.60 -29.68 -1.87
CA GLN A 35 -6.43 -29.33 -0.46
C GLN A 35 -5.49 -28.14 -0.23
N ASN A 36 -4.70 -27.75 -1.24
CA ASN A 36 -3.87 -26.54 -1.23
C ASN A 36 -4.51 -25.37 -2.01
N PHE A 37 -5.81 -25.47 -2.34
CA PHE A 37 -6.58 -24.37 -2.95
C PHE A 37 -7.34 -23.53 -1.94
N ASP A 38 -7.21 -23.81 -0.65
CA ASP A 38 -7.49 -22.80 0.36
C ASP A 38 -6.49 -21.66 0.07
N GLY A 39 -7.02 -20.55 -0.44
CA GLY A 39 -6.21 -19.38 -0.77
C GLY A 39 -5.43 -18.89 0.46
N PRO A 40 -4.56 -17.88 0.29
CA PRO A 40 -3.94 -17.23 1.44
C PRO A 40 -5.00 -16.90 2.48
N PRO A 41 -4.70 -17.06 3.79
CA PRO A 41 -5.67 -16.81 4.84
C PRO A 41 -6.24 -15.40 4.72
N GLU A 42 -7.55 -15.28 4.88
CA GLU A 42 -8.21 -13.98 4.83
C GLU A 42 -7.78 -13.11 6.02
N ALA A 43 -7.79 -11.78 5.85
CA ALA A 43 -7.43 -10.85 6.91
C ALA A 43 -8.23 -11.09 8.20
N GLY A 44 -9.53 -11.39 8.07
CA GLY A 44 -10.41 -11.71 9.19
C GLY A 44 -9.97 -12.96 9.97
N ASP A 45 -9.41 -13.96 9.30
CA ASP A 45 -8.90 -15.18 9.95
C ASP A 45 -7.62 -14.90 10.72
N ILE A 46 -6.70 -14.16 10.12
CA ILE A 46 -5.44 -13.74 10.76
C ILE A 46 -5.77 -12.91 12.00
N LEU A 47 -6.67 -11.93 11.88
CA LEU A 47 -7.12 -11.09 12.98
C LEU A 47 -7.73 -11.93 14.11
N ARG A 48 -8.68 -12.83 13.82
CA ARG A 48 -9.32 -13.68 14.84
C ARG A 48 -8.34 -14.62 15.54
N LYS A 49 -7.33 -15.10 14.81
CA LYS A 49 -6.35 -16.06 15.34
C LYS A 49 -5.30 -15.40 16.21
N HIS A 50 -4.88 -14.18 15.87
CA HIS A 50 -3.70 -13.57 16.48
C HIS A 50 -3.94 -12.33 17.32
N VAL A 51 -5.03 -11.61 17.06
CA VAL A 51 -5.31 -10.31 17.68
C VAL A 51 -6.24 -10.48 18.88
N GLN A 52 -5.87 -9.85 19.97
CA GLN A 52 -6.63 -9.83 21.21
C GLN A 52 -7.89 -8.95 21.07
N ALA A 53 -8.78 -9.03 22.06
CA ALA A 53 -10.02 -8.26 22.07
C ALA A 53 -9.78 -6.73 22.08
N ASP A 54 -8.63 -6.27 22.56
CA ASP A 54 -8.22 -4.86 22.57
C ASP A 54 -7.57 -4.39 21.25
N GLY A 55 -7.44 -5.27 20.26
CA GLY A 55 -6.82 -4.96 18.97
C GLY A 55 -5.31 -5.14 18.92
N THR A 56 -4.67 -5.62 20.00
CA THR A 56 -3.22 -5.81 20.07
C THR A 56 -2.78 -7.25 19.82
N VAL A 57 -1.49 -7.46 19.55
CA VAL A 57 -0.86 -8.77 19.42
C VAL A 57 0.08 -8.98 20.59
N ALA A 58 -0.08 -10.10 21.32
CA ALA A 58 0.83 -10.45 22.40
C ALA A 58 2.27 -10.62 21.87
N PRO A 59 3.32 -10.22 22.62
CA PRO A 59 4.70 -10.37 22.15
C PRO A 59 5.06 -11.82 21.79
N GLY A 60 4.61 -12.79 22.59
CA GLY A 60 4.81 -14.22 22.32
C GLY A 60 4.07 -14.76 21.09
N ASN A 61 3.13 -14.00 20.52
CA ASN A 61 2.38 -14.37 19.32
C ASN A 61 2.83 -13.56 18.08
N ALA A 62 3.69 -12.56 18.24
CA ALA A 62 4.09 -11.64 17.18
C ALA A 62 4.76 -12.36 16.00
N ALA A 63 5.62 -13.35 16.26
CA ALA A 63 6.29 -14.11 15.20
C ALA A 63 5.29 -14.87 14.31
N ALA A 64 4.28 -15.51 14.91
CA ALA A 64 3.27 -16.26 14.17
C ALA A 64 2.34 -15.31 13.40
N PHE A 65 1.95 -14.19 14.02
CA PHE A 65 1.15 -13.16 13.36
C PHE A 65 1.85 -12.57 12.12
N ILE A 66 3.12 -12.16 12.27
CA ILE A 66 3.90 -11.59 11.16
C ILE A 66 4.05 -12.60 10.04
N ARG A 67 4.39 -13.86 10.36
CA ARG A 67 4.55 -14.91 9.34
C ARG A 67 3.25 -15.13 8.56
N ASP A 68 2.15 -15.36 9.27
CA ASP A 68 0.86 -15.66 8.62
C ASP A 68 0.36 -14.45 7.79
N LEU A 69 0.65 -13.22 8.23
CA LEU A 69 0.36 -12.01 7.45
C LEU A 69 1.29 -11.83 6.25
N ASP A 70 2.59 -12.10 6.38
CA ASP A 70 3.55 -12.02 5.28
C ASP A 70 3.22 -13.03 4.17
N ASP A 71 2.86 -14.26 4.58
CA ASP A 71 2.38 -15.30 3.67
C ASP A 71 1.13 -14.84 2.91
N ALA A 72 0.18 -14.18 3.59
CA ALA A 72 -1.02 -13.64 2.95
C ALA A 72 -0.71 -12.44 2.03
N ALA A 73 0.19 -11.54 2.46
CA ALA A 73 0.63 -10.35 1.73
C ALA A 73 1.41 -10.68 0.45
N SER A 74 1.96 -11.90 0.33
CA SER A 74 2.55 -12.38 -0.92
C SER A 74 1.54 -12.46 -2.08
N SER A 75 0.24 -12.52 -1.77
CA SER A 75 -0.82 -12.60 -2.75
C SER A 75 -1.43 -11.22 -3.08
N PRO A 76 -1.46 -10.82 -4.37
CA PRO A 76 -2.17 -9.60 -4.80
C PRO A 76 -3.66 -9.60 -4.46
N ARG A 77 -4.26 -10.79 -4.32
CA ARG A 77 -5.68 -10.94 -3.97
C ARG A 77 -5.97 -10.45 -2.55
N PHE A 78 -5.07 -10.70 -1.61
CA PHE A 78 -5.23 -10.31 -0.21
C PHE A 78 -5.54 -8.82 -0.07
N PHE A 79 -4.73 -7.96 -0.70
CA PHE A 79 -4.93 -6.51 -0.63
C PHE A 79 -6.14 -6.01 -1.41
N ARG A 80 -6.52 -6.69 -2.50
CA ARG A 80 -7.72 -6.34 -3.28
C ARG A 80 -9.01 -6.63 -2.51
N GLU A 81 -9.00 -7.68 -1.71
CA GLU A 81 -10.16 -8.11 -0.91
C GLU A 81 -10.13 -7.53 0.51
N LEU A 82 -9.06 -6.82 0.88
CA LEU A 82 -8.90 -6.22 2.21
C LEU A 82 -9.86 -5.05 2.40
N SER A 83 -10.89 -5.27 3.22
CA SER A 83 -11.86 -4.23 3.59
C SER A 83 -11.21 -3.08 4.35
N ALA A 84 -11.79 -1.87 4.26
CA ALA A 84 -11.32 -0.72 5.04
C ALA A 84 -11.37 -0.96 6.56
N ALA A 85 -12.32 -1.77 7.03
CA ALA A 85 -12.44 -2.11 8.44
C ALA A 85 -11.32 -3.05 8.90
N ASP A 86 -11.00 -4.08 8.11
CA ASP A 86 -9.93 -5.01 8.44
C ASP A 86 -8.55 -4.37 8.28
N ARG A 87 -8.39 -3.46 7.30
CA ARG A 87 -7.19 -2.64 7.15
C ARG A 87 -6.87 -1.87 8.43
N ARG A 88 -7.84 -1.15 9.00
CA ARG A 88 -7.68 -0.43 10.27
C ARG A 88 -7.32 -1.34 11.44
N LYS A 89 -7.92 -2.53 11.50
CA LYS A 89 -7.62 -3.52 12.55
C LYS A 89 -6.20 -4.08 12.40
N LEU A 90 -5.79 -4.41 11.18
CA LEU A 90 -4.43 -4.87 10.89
C LEU A 90 -3.40 -3.79 11.20
N ASP A 91 -3.66 -2.54 10.83
CA ASP A 91 -2.80 -1.40 11.17
C ASP A 91 -2.61 -1.26 12.68
N THR A 92 -3.71 -1.30 13.45
CA THR A 92 -3.68 -1.28 14.92
C THR A 92 -2.88 -2.45 15.49
N ALA A 93 -3.12 -3.65 14.99
CA ALA A 93 -2.43 -4.87 15.41
C ALA A 93 -0.92 -4.79 15.11
N LEU A 94 -0.53 -4.35 13.92
CA LEU A 94 0.86 -4.19 13.53
C LEU A 94 1.57 -3.11 14.36
N ARG A 95 0.89 -2.00 14.67
CA ARG A 95 1.40 -0.94 15.55
C ARG A 95 1.75 -1.45 16.94
N SER A 96 0.96 -2.36 17.49
CA SER A 96 1.27 -3.02 18.76
C SER A 96 2.54 -3.89 18.70
N VAL A 97 2.93 -4.34 17.50
CA VAL A 97 4.12 -5.16 17.28
C VAL A 97 5.35 -4.30 17.01
N TYR A 98 5.28 -3.33 16.08
CA TYR A 98 6.44 -2.54 15.68
C TYR A 98 6.80 -1.40 16.66
N GLY A 99 5.87 -1.00 17.54
CA GLY A 99 6.07 0.05 18.54
C GLY A 99 7.28 -0.17 19.45
N GLU A 100 7.87 0.92 19.96
CA GLU A 100 9.10 0.88 20.78
C GLU A 100 8.94 0.09 22.08
N GLU A 101 7.75 0.11 22.67
CA GLU A 101 7.44 -0.55 23.94
C GLU A 101 6.86 -1.97 23.76
N SER A 102 6.90 -2.53 22.55
CA SER A 102 6.19 -3.78 22.25
C SER A 102 6.76 -5.03 22.94
N GLY A 103 8.01 -4.98 23.43
CA GLY A 103 8.70 -6.16 23.95
C GLY A 103 8.96 -7.26 22.89
N VAL A 104 8.81 -6.92 21.61
CA VAL A 104 9.07 -7.81 20.46
C VAL A 104 10.49 -7.60 19.94
N GLU A 105 11.13 -8.67 19.47
CA GLU A 105 12.48 -8.63 18.91
C GLU A 105 12.60 -7.73 17.67
N LEU A 106 13.76 -7.07 17.50
CA LEU A 106 13.99 -6.07 16.47
C LEU A 106 13.65 -6.53 15.04
N PRO A 107 14.05 -7.73 14.57
CA PRO A 107 13.75 -8.15 13.20
C PRO A 107 12.25 -8.29 12.93
N LEU A 108 11.48 -8.73 13.93
CA LEU A 108 10.03 -8.83 13.85
C LEU A 108 9.38 -7.44 13.84
N ARG A 109 9.89 -6.51 14.64
CA ARG A 109 9.43 -5.11 14.63
C ARG A 109 9.63 -4.46 13.26
N GLN A 110 10.81 -4.63 12.67
CA GLN A 110 11.13 -4.13 11.33
C GLN A 110 10.18 -4.71 10.27
N LYS A 111 9.96 -6.04 10.28
CA LYS A 111 9.05 -6.68 9.33
C LYS A 111 7.59 -6.23 9.53
N ALA A 112 7.15 -6.07 10.77
CA ALA A 112 5.81 -5.55 11.08
C ALA A 112 5.63 -4.10 10.59
N ALA A 113 6.63 -3.25 10.72
CA ALA A 113 6.60 -1.89 10.19
C ALA A 113 6.47 -1.85 8.66
N ILE A 114 7.21 -2.71 7.95
CA ILE A 114 7.10 -2.85 6.49
C ILE A 114 5.69 -3.31 6.09
N LEU A 115 5.19 -4.36 6.75
CA LEU A 115 3.85 -4.89 6.50
C LEU A 115 2.76 -3.85 6.81
N ALA A 116 2.95 -2.99 7.81
CA ALA A 116 2.01 -1.91 8.11
C ALA A 116 1.98 -0.85 6.99
N GLY A 117 3.15 -0.48 6.45
CA GLY A 117 3.21 0.36 5.26
C GLY A 117 2.47 -0.27 4.08
N GLU A 118 2.69 -1.56 3.81
CA GLU A 118 1.99 -2.29 2.73
C GLU A 118 0.48 -2.39 2.97
N VAL A 119 0.05 -2.70 4.19
CA VAL A 119 -1.36 -2.78 4.58
C VAL A 119 -2.06 -1.44 4.38
N ASN A 120 -1.39 -0.31 4.55
CA ASN A 120 -2.02 0.98 4.34
C ASN A 120 -1.97 1.45 2.88
N MET A 121 -1.03 0.97 2.07
CA MET A 121 -0.84 1.45 0.68
C MET A 121 -1.32 0.48 -0.40
N ARG A 122 -1.22 -0.83 -0.23
CA ARG A 122 -1.50 -1.77 -1.33
C ARG A 122 -3.00 -1.97 -1.54
N GLY A 123 -3.41 -2.02 -2.80
CA GLY A 123 -4.79 -2.34 -3.18
C GLY A 123 -5.83 -1.26 -2.88
N ASN A 124 -5.41 -0.01 -2.65
CA ASN A 124 -6.29 1.15 -2.47
C ASN A 124 -5.72 2.39 -3.19
N ASP A 125 -6.46 3.49 -3.12
CA ASP A 125 -6.09 4.76 -3.76
C ASP A 125 -4.77 5.35 -3.21
N ALA A 126 -4.40 5.07 -1.95
CA ALA A 126 -3.15 5.55 -1.35
C ALA A 126 -1.91 4.99 -2.06
N GLY A 127 -1.92 3.70 -2.40
CA GLY A 127 -0.83 3.11 -3.19
C GLY A 127 -0.78 3.63 -4.61
N ALA A 128 -1.95 3.88 -5.23
CA ALA A 128 -2.00 4.51 -6.54
C ALA A 128 -1.40 5.93 -6.50
N THR A 129 -1.79 6.74 -5.51
CA THR A 129 -1.22 8.08 -5.28
C THR A 129 0.28 8.05 -5.09
N ALA A 130 0.80 7.09 -4.30
CA ALA A 130 2.24 6.98 -4.09
C ALA A 130 3.01 6.60 -5.35
N ASN A 131 2.48 5.66 -6.15
CA ASN A 131 3.08 5.29 -7.43
C ASN A 131 3.08 6.48 -8.39
N ASN A 132 1.95 7.16 -8.54
CA ASN A 132 1.84 8.35 -9.38
C ASN A 132 2.83 9.45 -8.94
N ALA A 133 2.96 9.70 -7.64
CA ALA A 133 3.93 10.66 -7.12
C ALA A 133 5.38 10.26 -7.45
N ILE A 134 5.72 8.97 -7.37
CA ILE A 134 7.05 8.48 -7.76
C ILE A 134 7.25 8.65 -9.28
N ASP A 135 6.24 8.35 -10.08
CA ASP A 135 6.29 8.49 -11.54
C ASP A 135 6.49 9.95 -11.94
N VAL A 136 5.80 10.89 -11.29
CA VAL A 136 6.00 12.34 -11.48
C VAL A 136 7.42 12.77 -11.06
N LEU A 137 7.92 12.29 -9.93
CA LEU A 137 9.25 12.65 -9.42
C LEU A 137 10.41 12.06 -10.24
N THR A 138 10.17 10.94 -10.93
CA THR A 138 11.20 10.22 -11.70
C THR A 138 11.06 10.39 -13.21
N GLY A 139 9.93 10.93 -13.68
CA GLY A 139 9.70 11.30 -15.07
C GLY A 139 10.41 12.59 -15.48
N ASP A 140 10.45 12.86 -16.78
CA ASP A 140 11.10 14.04 -17.37
C ASP A 140 10.30 15.35 -17.15
N GLY A 141 9.26 15.33 -16.30
CA GLY A 141 8.22 16.35 -16.18
C GLY A 141 8.48 17.41 -15.12
N THR A 142 9.59 18.16 -15.22
CA THR A 142 9.78 19.34 -14.35
C THR A 142 8.80 20.48 -14.65
N GLU A 143 8.15 20.46 -15.83
CA GLU A 143 7.20 21.50 -16.26
C GLU A 143 5.88 21.47 -15.47
N ILE A 144 5.54 20.36 -14.80
CA ILE A 144 4.26 20.20 -14.09
C ILE A 144 4.28 20.89 -12.72
N PHE A 145 5.46 21.16 -12.14
CA PHE A 145 5.57 21.78 -10.81
C PHE A 145 5.15 23.26 -10.78
N GLU A 146 5.04 23.91 -11.94
CA GLU A 146 4.58 25.30 -12.06
C GLU A 146 3.04 25.43 -11.97
N ASP A 147 2.30 24.35 -12.23
CA ASP A 147 0.84 24.29 -12.12
C ASP A 147 0.44 23.27 -11.05
N SER A 148 0.11 23.78 -9.86
CA SER A 148 -0.25 22.92 -8.73
C SER A 148 -1.50 22.08 -8.98
N ARG A 149 -2.41 22.51 -9.86
CA ARG A 149 -3.59 21.72 -10.21
C ARG A 149 -3.22 20.58 -11.15
N ALA A 150 -2.41 20.87 -12.18
CA ALA A 150 -1.89 19.82 -13.06
C ALA A 150 -1.09 18.77 -12.27
N LEU A 151 -0.28 19.22 -11.29
CA LEU A 151 0.44 18.32 -10.39
C LEU A 151 -0.48 17.41 -9.57
N LEU A 152 -1.56 17.96 -9.01
CA LEU A 152 -2.53 17.16 -8.24
C LEU A 152 -3.30 16.19 -9.14
N ASP A 153 -3.66 16.59 -10.36
CA ASP A 153 -4.35 15.74 -11.33
C ASP A 153 -3.49 14.54 -11.77
N GLU A 154 -2.16 14.69 -11.79
CA GLU A 154 -1.23 13.59 -12.06
C GLU A 154 -1.02 12.69 -10.83
N ILE A 155 -0.95 13.26 -9.62
CA ILE A 155 -0.66 12.51 -8.39
C ILE A 155 -1.89 11.76 -7.86
N ILE A 156 -3.07 12.38 -7.88
CA ILE A 156 -4.28 11.83 -7.27
C ILE A 156 -5.07 11.03 -8.30
N PRO A 157 -5.56 9.82 -7.98
CA PRO A 157 -6.44 9.08 -8.88
C PRO A 157 -7.62 9.94 -9.34
N ALA A 158 -7.84 10.01 -10.66
CA ALA A 158 -8.83 10.88 -11.26
C ALA A 158 -10.26 10.68 -10.72
N ASP A 159 -10.58 9.48 -10.24
CA ASP A 159 -11.88 9.15 -9.65
C ASP A 159 -11.98 9.55 -8.16
N ALA A 160 -10.87 9.85 -7.50
CA ALA A 160 -10.80 10.45 -6.17
C ALA A 160 -10.73 11.98 -6.21
N MET A 161 -10.29 12.57 -7.33
CA MET A 161 -10.22 14.03 -7.49
C MET A 161 -11.62 14.65 -7.41
N GLY A 162 -11.75 15.71 -6.60
CA GLY A 162 -13.04 16.34 -6.29
C GLY A 162 -13.90 15.62 -5.24
N ASP A 163 -13.44 14.52 -4.65
CA ASP A 163 -14.08 13.84 -3.53
C ASP A 163 -13.24 13.99 -2.24
N PRO A 164 -13.57 14.96 -1.35
CA PRO A 164 -12.84 15.18 -0.12
C PRO A 164 -12.79 13.95 0.80
N ALA A 165 -13.80 13.09 0.79
CA ALA A 165 -13.82 11.91 1.65
C ALA A 165 -12.83 10.85 1.16
N ARG A 166 -12.73 10.65 -0.15
CA ARG A 166 -11.72 9.76 -0.75
C ARG A 166 -10.31 10.31 -0.59
N ILE A 167 -10.11 11.60 -0.84
CA ILE A 167 -8.82 12.25 -0.62
C ILE A 167 -8.40 12.15 0.84
N LYS A 168 -9.31 12.37 1.79
CA LYS A 168 -9.02 12.18 3.21
C LYS A 168 -8.57 10.74 3.50
N ALA A 169 -9.25 9.74 2.93
CA ALA A 169 -8.86 8.35 3.11
C ALA A 169 -7.48 8.04 2.51
N ILE A 170 -7.11 8.65 1.39
CA ILE A 170 -5.75 8.59 0.81
C ILE A 170 -4.74 9.13 1.82
N LEU A 171 -4.96 10.36 2.30
CA LEU A 171 -4.07 11.04 3.25
C LEU A 171 -3.92 10.28 4.57
N ASP A 172 -5.04 9.80 5.15
CA ASP A 172 -5.03 9.02 6.40
C ASP A 172 -4.19 7.74 6.24
N ASN A 173 -4.37 7.01 5.13
CA ASN A 173 -3.62 5.78 4.86
C ASN A 173 -2.12 6.07 4.62
N LEU A 174 -1.78 7.10 3.85
CA LEU A 174 -0.38 7.51 3.63
C LEU A 174 0.28 7.98 4.93
N ALA A 175 -0.44 8.72 5.77
CA ALA A 175 0.05 9.14 7.08
C ALA A 175 0.31 7.93 8.01
N ALA A 176 -0.61 6.95 8.04
CA ALA A 176 -0.43 5.71 8.80
C ALA A 176 0.76 4.87 8.29
N ALA A 177 0.94 4.78 6.96
CA ALA A 177 2.13 4.18 6.38
C ALA A 177 3.41 4.94 6.76
N GLY A 178 3.35 6.27 6.79
CA GLY A 178 4.45 7.14 7.21
C GLY A 178 4.87 6.89 8.65
N ASP A 179 3.91 6.72 9.58
CA ASP A 179 4.19 6.36 10.98
C ASP A 179 4.96 5.02 11.07
N ALA A 180 4.54 4.03 10.28
CA ALA A 180 5.20 2.73 10.25
C ALA A 180 6.63 2.83 9.68
N TYR A 181 6.84 3.58 8.60
CA TYR A 181 8.16 3.76 8.02
C TYR A 181 9.09 4.63 8.88
N GLU A 182 8.57 5.61 9.61
CA GLU A 182 9.35 6.34 10.61
C GLU A 182 9.80 5.40 11.74
N ALA A 183 8.92 4.52 12.22
CA ALA A 183 9.28 3.50 13.19
C ALA A 183 10.33 2.52 12.64
N LEU A 184 10.23 2.13 11.37
CA LEU A 184 11.26 1.34 10.68
C LEU A 184 12.60 2.10 10.66
N GLY A 185 12.61 3.37 10.28
CA GLY A 185 13.82 4.19 10.23
C GLY A 185 14.58 4.23 11.57
N LYS A 186 13.85 4.40 12.68
CA LYS A 186 14.41 4.36 14.04
C LYS A 186 15.05 3.01 14.39
N THR A 187 14.58 1.91 13.81
CA THR A 187 15.13 0.57 14.06
C THR A 187 16.36 0.24 13.21
N LEU A 188 16.62 1.00 12.13
CA LEU A 188 17.76 0.78 11.24
C LEU A 188 19.04 1.47 11.72
N ASP A 189 18.94 2.41 12.66
CA ASP A 189 20.06 3.22 13.19
C ASP A 189 21.11 2.42 14.03
N GLY A 190 21.01 1.08 14.05
CA GLY A 190 21.92 0.19 14.78
C GLY A 190 22.20 -1.17 14.13
N ASP A 191 21.38 -1.59 13.17
CA ASP A 191 21.57 -2.81 12.35
C ASP A 191 20.97 -2.54 10.95
N ASN A 192 21.85 -2.40 9.96
CA ASN A 192 21.48 -2.08 8.58
C ASN A 192 21.05 -3.31 7.77
N THR A 193 20.80 -4.45 8.42
CA THR A 193 20.33 -5.64 7.71
C THR A 193 18.85 -5.53 7.39
N ALA A 194 18.54 -5.45 6.10
CA ALA A 194 17.18 -5.50 5.58
C ALA A 194 16.51 -6.84 5.95
N PRO A 195 15.23 -6.84 6.37
CA PRO A 195 14.50 -8.09 6.58
C PRO A 195 14.48 -8.93 5.30
N ALA A 196 14.71 -10.24 5.43
CA ALA A 196 14.79 -11.16 4.31
C ALA A 196 13.55 -11.08 3.39
N GLY A 197 13.76 -11.20 2.08
CA GLY A 197 12.69 -11.16 1.09
C GLY A 197 12.10 -9.76 0.83
N THR A 198 12.65 -8.70 1.42
CA THR A 198 12.16 -7.33 1.25
C THR A 198 12.90 -6.59 0.14
N ASN A 199 12.17 -5.97 -0.78
CA ASN A 199 12.76 -5.01 -1.72
C ASN A 199 12.92 -3.64 -1.04
N MET A 200 14.10 -3.38 -0.48
CA MET A 200 14.37 -2.12 0.24
C MET A 200 14.30 -0.87 -0.65
N GLY A 201 14.51 -1.01 -1.96
CA GLY A 201 14.33 0.12 -2.89
C GLY A 201 12.88 0.56 -2.95
N ALA A 202 11.95 -0.40 -3.10
CA ALA A 202 10.52 -0.12 -3.09
C ALA A 202 10.05 0.40 -1.72
N VAL A 203 10.57 -0.16 -0.62
CA VAL A 203 10.28 0.33 0.73
C VAL A 203 10.72 1.78 0.91
N ALA A 204 11.93 2.13 0.44
CA ALA A 204 12.44 3.50 0.54
C ALA A 204 11.61 4.50 -0.27
N GLN A 205 11.21 4.13 -1.50
CA GLN A 205 10.35 4.99 -2.34
C GLN A 205 8.98 5.22 -1.70
N ASN A 206 8.34 4.16 -1.21
CA ASN A 206 7.06 4.27 -0.50
C ASN A 206 7.19 5.08 0.78
N ALA A 207 8.28 4.88 1.54
CA ALA A 207 8.57 5.64 2.75
C ALA A 207 8.75 7.13 2.47
N LEU A 208 9.44 7.50 1.38
CA LEU A 208 9.63 8.89 0.99
C LEU A 208 8.28 9.60 0.81
N VAL A 209 7.37 9.02 0.02
CA VAL A 209 6.06 9.62 -0.23
C VAL A 209 5.21 9.63 1.04
N ALA A 210 5.12 8.50 1.74
CA ALA A 210 4.28 8.36 2.92
C ALA A 210 4.71 9.28 4.08
N ILE A 211 6.02 9.40 4.36
CA ILE A 211 6.55 10.31 5.38
C ILE A 211 6.33 11.77 4.98
N THR A 212 6.48 12.10 3.69
CA THR A 212 6.19 13.46 3.20
C THR A 212 4.73 13.83 3.46
N VAL A 213 3.80 12.97 3.07
CA VAL A 213 2.36 13.19 3.31
C VAL A 213 2.03 13.22 4.80
N ARG A 214 2.61 12.34 5.61
CA ARG A 214 2.47 12.37 7.07
C ARG A 214 2.87 13.72 7.65
N ASN A 215 4.02 14.26 7.23
CA ASN A 215 4.51 15.54 7.74
C ASN A 215 3.60 16.70 7.31
N ILE A 216 3.09 16.67 6.07
CA ILE A 216 2.10 17.66 5.59
C ILE A 216 0.81 17.57 6.43
N VAL A 217 0.27 16.37 6.65
CA VAL A 217 -0.92 16.16 7.49
C VAL A 217 -0.67 16.67 8.92
N GLY A 218 0.47 16.31 9.52
CA GLY A 218 0.85 16.73 10.86
C GLY A 218 1.00 18.25 11.01
N ALA A 219 1.58 18.93 10.03
CA ALA A 219 1.73 20.39 10.02
C ALA A 219 0.38 21.11 9.90
N ASN A 220 -0.60 20.51 9.21
CA ASN A 220 -1.91 21.13 9.00
C ASN A 220 -2.90 20.84 10.14
N GLY A 221 -2.71 19.77 10.90
CA GLY A 221 -3.49 19.45 12.10
C GLY A 221 -4.93 18.97 11.85
N ASP A 222 -5.46 19.15 10.64
CA ASP A 222 -6.80 18.71 10.23
C ASP A 222 -6.78 18.11 8.81
N THR A 223 -6.74 16.77 8.74
CA THR A 223 -6.74 16.03 7.47
C THR A 223 -8.01 16.28 6.65
N ALA A 224 -9.15 16.57 7.28
CA ALA A 224 -10.40 16.78 6.55
C ALA A 224 -10.38 18.13 5.82
N LYS A 225 -9.88 19.19 6.47
CA LYS A 225 -9.66 20.49 5.82
C LYS A 225 -8.63 20.39 4.69
N LEU A 226 -7.52 19.69 4.93
CA LEU A 226 -6.50 19.44 3.90
C LEU A 226 -7.11 18.71 2.68
N ALA A 227 -7.91 17.67 2.91
CA ALA A 227 -8.56 16.94 1.84
C ALA A 227 -9.56 17.80 1.04
N ALA A 228 -10.30 18.68 1.71
CA ALA A 228 -11.20 19.62 1.04
C ALA A 228 -10.45 20.62 0.16
N ALA A 229 -9.33 21.16 0.64
CA ALA A 229 -8.49 22.08 -0.13
C ALA A 229 -7.81 21.41 -1.33
N ILE A 230 -7.44 20.13 -1.22
CA ILE A 230 -6.90 19.36 -2.34
C ILE A 230 -7.99 19.02 -3.35
N ALA A 231 -9.22 18.76 -2.90
CA ALA A 231 -10.35 18.47 -3.78
C ALA A 231 -10.77 19.67 -4.65
N ASP A 232 -10.50 20.89 -4.17
CA ASP A 232 -10.79 22.15 -4.86
C ASP A 232 -9.60 23.12 -4.73
N PRO A 233 -8.50 22.89 -5.47
CA PRO A 233 -7.25 23.65 -5.29
C PRO A 233 -7.36 25.11 -5.72
N ASP A 234 -8.35 25.44 -6.56
CA ASP A 234 -8.64 26.79 -7.07
C ASP A 234 -9.79 27.48 -6.31
N GLY A 235 -10.38 26.81 -5.31
CA GLY A 235 -11.52 27.31 -4.56
C GLY A 235 -11.22 28.59 -3.76
N GLU A 236 -12.27 29.34 -3.43
CA GLU A 236 -12.14 30.50 -2.54
C GLU A 236 -11.62 30.06 -1.16
N ILE A 237 -10.66 30.82 -0.62
CA ILE A 237 -10.14 30.65 0.73
C ILE A 237 -11.31 30.88 1.71
N GLN A 238 -11.96 29.81 2.16
CA GLN A 238 -12.72 29.89 3.40
C GLN A 238 -11.68 30.00 4.50
N ASP A 239 -11.42 31.21 4.99
CA ASP A 239 -10.47 31.53 6.07
C ASP A 239 -10.52 30.43 7.13
N PRO A 240 -9.60 29.44 7.05
CA PRO A 240 -9.73 28.29 7.89
C PRO A 240 -9.01 28.71 9.13
N ASP A 241 -9.77 28.95 10.19
CA ASP A 241 -9.29 29.15 11.55
C ASP A 241 -8.32 27.98 11.89
N PHE A 242 -7.03 28.21 11.58
CA PHE A 242 -5.93 27.26 11.56
C PHE A 242 -4.88 27.71 12.58
N GLY A 243 -5.30 28.29 13.70
CA GLY A 243 -4.38 28.76 14.75
C GLY A 243 -3.65 30.04 14.35
N ASP A 244 -3.73 31.02 15.25
CA ASP A 244 -3.29 32.41 15.11
C ASP A 244 -1.76 32.59 15.29
N ASP A 245 -0.95 31.65 14.80
CA ASP A 245 0.51 31.60 15.05
C ASP A 245 1.40 31.65 13.79
N GLY A 246 0.85 31.94 12.61
CA GLY A 246 1.71 32.13 11.43
C GLY A 246 1.01 32.45 10.11
N VAL A 247 0.35 33.61 10.05
CA VAL A 247 -0.02 34.41 8.86
C VAL A 247 -0.05 33.63 7.53
N PHE A 248 -1.21 33.05 7.21
CA PHE A 248 -1.59 32.87 5.81
C PHE A 248 -1.70 34.25 5.18
N GLY A 249 -0.95 34.52 4.12
CA GLY A 249 -1.16 35.74 3.36
C GLY A 249 -2.56 35.72 2.74
N PRO A 250 -3.28 36.86 2.68
CA PRO A 250 -4.53 36.96 1.90
C PRO A 250 -4.30 36.77 0.39
N GLU A 251 -3.04 36.63 -0.03
CA GLU A 251 -2.60 36.47 -1.42
C GLU A 251 -1.98 35.07 -1.61
N GLY A 252 -2.80 34.05 -1.89
CA GLY A 252 -2.33 32.69 -2.23
C GLY A 252 -3.47 31.67 -2.32
N SER A 253 -3.34 30.64 -3.18
CA SER A 253 -4.32 29.54 -3.23
C SER A 253 -4.29 28.72 -1.92
N PRO A 254 -5.40 28.05 -1.52
CA PRO A 254 -5.43 27.17 -0.35
C PRO A 254 -4.27 26.17 -0.30
N LEU A 255 -3.90 25.63 -1.46
CA LEU A 255 -2.81 24.67 -1.61
C LEU A 255 -1.41 25.30 -1.39
N ARG A 256 -1.16 26.52 -1.88
CA ARG A 256 0.10 27.23 -1.61
C ARG A 256 0.27 27.49 -0.11
N ASN A 257 -0.81 27.86 0.56
CA ASN A 257 -0.86 28.07 2.00
C ASN A 257 -0.52 26.78 2.79
N ILE A 258 -1.04 25.63 2.34
CA ILE A 258 -0.72 24.31 2.90
C ILE A 258 0.77 23.98 2.76
N PHE A 259 1.35 24.19 1.57
CA PHE A 259 2.76 23.91 1.33
C PHE A 259 3.69 24.85 2.11
N ASN A 260 3.35 26.14 2.22
CA ASN A 260 4.09 27.08 3.05
C ASN A 260 4.11 26.64 4.52
N LYS A 261 2.96 26.21 5.08
CA LYS A 261 2.88 25.70 6.45
C LYS A 261 3.66 24.41 6.67
N ALA A 262 3.73 23.56 5.64
CA ALA A 262 4.57 22.37 5.65
C ALA A 262 6.08 22.67 5.52
N GLY A 263 6.48 23.94 5.40
CA GLY A 263 7.87 24.36 5.21
C GLY A 263 8.39 24.14 3.78
N LEU A 264 7.51 23.88 2.82
CA LEU A 264 7.83 23.62 1.41
C LEU A 264 7.75 24.87 0.53
N GLY A 265 7.30 26.00 1.09
CA GLY A 265 7.05 27.25 0.38
C GLY A 265 8.26 27.89 -0.30
N GLY A 266 9.46 27.70 0.24
CA GLY A 266 10.68 28.29 -0.33
C GLY A 266 11.14 27.68 -1.66
N VAL A 267 10.46 26.63 -2.16
CA VAL A 267 10.77 25.97 -3.43
C VAL A 267 9.88 26.47 -4.59
N LEU A 268 8.77 27.17 -4.28
CA LEU A 268 7.78 27.61 -5.27
C LEU A 268 7.82 29.13 -5.54
N ASP A 269 8.79 29.85 -4.98
CA ASP A 269 8.92 31.31 -5.07
C ASP A 269 9.94 31.78 -6.14
N ASP A 270 10.51 30.86 -6.93
CA ASP A 270 11.42 31.15 -8.06
C ASP A 270 10.78 30.90 -9.43
#